data_AF-A0A9D2L103-F1
#
_entry.id   AF-A0A9D2L103-F1
#
_cell.length_a   1.000
_cell.length_b   1.000
_cell.length_c   1.000
_cell.angle_alpha   90.00
_cell.angle_beta   90.00
_cell.angle_gamma   90.00
#
_symmetry.space_group_name_H-M   'P 1'
#
loop_
_entity.id
_entity.type
_entity.pdbx_description
1 polymer ?
#
loop_
_entity_poly.entity_id
_entity_poly.type
_entity_poly.pdbx_seq_one_letter_code
_entity_poly.pdbx_strand_id
1 'polypeptide(L)' 'MINEPSVDALIRKLGTNENPASRYELCVVVAKRTRQIIEQMQSTGVTELPGKQKEIVLACQEIMNGKVTIARD' A
#
# COMPACT_ATOMS: atom_id res chain seq x y z
N MET A 1 -7.32 5.02 -14.33
CA MET A 1 -8.27 5.25 -13.22
C MET A 1 -7.48 5.42 -11.94
N ILE A 2 -7.71 6.49 -11.18
CA ILE A 2 -6.98 6.78 -9.92
C ILE A 2 -7.47 5.93 -8.72
N ASN A 3 -8.65 5.28 -8.83
CA ASN A 3 -9.38 4.74 -7.68
C ASN A 3 -9.53 3.20 -7.65
N GLU A 4 -8.74 2.45 -8.41
CA GLU A 4 -8.71 0.99 -8.28
C GLU A 4 -7.37 0.55 -7.69
N PRO A 5 -7.36 -0.10 -6.50
CA PRO A 5 -8.50 -0.40 -5.62
C PRO A 5 -9.08 0.83 -4.89
N SER A 6 -10.36 0.75 -4.48
CA SER A 6 -11.05 1.87 -3.83
C SER A 6 -10.56 2.12 -2.41
N VAL A 7 -10.60 3.37 -1.97
CA VAL A 7 -10.17 3.78 -0.62
C VAL A 7 -10.90 3.01 0.48
N ASP A 8 -12.21 2.82 0.35
CA ASP A 8 -13.00 2.11 1.36
C ASP A 8 -12.66 0.60 1.39
N ALA A 9 -12.30 0.01 0.24
CA ALA A 9 -11.84 -1.38 0.19
C ALA A 9 -10.48 -1.53 0.89
N LEU A 10 -9.56 -0.60 0.63
CA LEU A 10 -8.24 -0.57 1.28
C LEU A 10 -8.36 -0.44 2.80
N ILE A 11 -9.20 0.48 3.29
CA ILE A 11 -9.43 0.67 4.73
C ILE A 11 -9.98 -0.59 5.38
N ARG A 12 -11.00 -1.21 4.77
CA ARG A 12 -11.60 -2.45 5.27
C ARG A 12 -10.61 -3.61 5.31
N LYS A 13 -9.68 -3.67 4.36
CA LYS A 13 -8.68 -4.73 4.31
C LYS A 13 -7.55 -4.53 5.32
N LEU A 14 -7.24 -3.26 5.60
CA LEU A 14 -6.13 -2.86 6.45
C LEU A 14 -6.47 -2.93 7.95
N GLY A 15 -7.73 -2.69 8.32
CA GLY A 15 -8.23 -2.84 9.69
C GLY A 15 -8.99 -4.15 9.92
N THR A 16 -9.41 -4.37 11.16
CA THR A 16 -10.37 -5.43 11.53
C THR A 16 -11.66 -4.83 12.09
N ASN A 17 -12.67 -5.64 12.36
CA ASN A 17 -13.92 -5.17 12.98
C ASN A 17 -13.68 -4.60 14.39
N GLU A 18 -12.75 -5.21 15.12
CA GLU A 18 -12.37 -4.83 16.48
C GLU A 18 -11.45 -3.61 16.48
N ASN A 19 -10.67 -3.41 15.41
CA ASN A 19 -9.73 -2.31 15.30
C ASN A 19 -9.71 -1.74 13.86
N PRO A 20 -10.69 -0.89 13.51
CA PRO A 20 -10.82 -0.35 12.17
C PRO A 20 -9.63 0.56 11.83
N ALA A 21 -9.25 0.61 10.55
CA ALA A 21 -8.28 1.58 10.07
C ALA A 21 -8.98 2.90 9.69
N SER A 22 -8.33 4.02 9.96
CA SER A 22 -8.77 5.34 9.49
C SER A 22 -8.19 5.67 8.11
N ARG A 23 -8.77 6.68 7.45
CA ARG A 23 -8.23 7.25 6.20
C ARG A 23 -6.81 7.81 6.38
N TYR A 24 -6.51 8.35 7.55
CA TYR A 24 -5.18 8.87 7.89
C TYR A 24 -4.16 7.75 8.06
N GLU A 25 -4.54 6.66 8.74
CA GLU A 25 -3.69 5.47 8.84
C GLU A 25 -3.43 4.86 7.47
N LEU A 26 -4.44 4.77 6.59
CA LEU A 26 -4.23 4.32 5.22
C LEU A 26 -3.17 5.17 4.51
N CYS A 27 -3.27 6.50 4.60
CA CYS A 27 -2.30 7.41 3.98
C CYS A 27 -0.87 7.13 4.47
N VAL A 28 -0.69 6.99 5.79
CA VAL A 28 0.63 6.71 6.39
C VAL A 28 1.17 5.35 5.94
N VAL A 29 0.34 4.30 5.98
CA VAL A 29 0.77 2.94 5.62
C VAL A 29 1.09 2.82 4.14
N VAL A 30 0.24 3.36 3.27
CA VAL A 30 0.50 3.40 1.82
C VAL A 30 1.78 4.17 1.53
N ALA A 31 2.00 5.32 2.16
CA ALA A 31 3.22 6.11 1.97
C ALA A 31 4.47 5.36 2.44
N LYS A 32 4.44 4.74 3.62
CA LYS A 32 5.54 3.92 4.14
C LYS A 32 5.83 2.73 3.22
N ARG A 33 4.80 2.02 2.77
CA ARG A 33 4.96 0.86 1.89
C ARG A 33 5.49 1.25 0.52
N THR A 34 5.02 2.37 -0.03
CA THR A 34 5.54 2.92 -1.29
C THR A 34 7.04 3.21 -1.19
N ARG A 35 7.50 3.79 -0.07
CA ARG A 35 8.94 4.02 0.15
C ARG A 35 9.74 2.72 0.20
N GLN A 36 9.25 1.69 0.89
CA GLN A 36 9.91 0.38 0.92
C GLN A 36 10.06 -0.22 -0.48
N ILE A 37 9.05 -0.07 -1.34
CA ILE A 37 9.11 -0.52 -2.74
C ILE A 37 10.20 0.25 -3.50
N ILE A 38 10.24 1.58 -3.36
CA ILE A 38 11.26 2.42 -4.02
C ILE A 38 12.67 2.02 -3.56
N GLU A 39 12.88 1.84 -2.26
CA GLU A 39 14.17 1.41 -1.70
C GLU A 39 14.58 0.02 -2.23
N GLN A 40 13.63 -0.92 -2.31
CA GLN A 40 13.87 -2.23 -2.90
C GLN A 40 14.25 -2.14 -4.38
N MET A 41 13.54 -1.32 -5.17
CA MET A 41 13.85 -1.10 -6.59
C MET A 41 15.25 -0.53 -6.78
N GLN A 42 15.62 0.47 -5.97
CA GLN A 42 16.96 1.06 -5.98
C GLN A 42 18.04 0.02 -5.65
N SER A 43 17.81 -0.83 -4.64
CA SER A 43 18.77 -1.88 -4.23
C SER A 43 18.94 -3.00 -5.27
N THR A 44 17.93 -3.24 -6.11
CA THR A 44 17.92 -4.30 -7.12
C THR A 44 18.27 -3.79 -8.53
N GLY A 45 18.53 -2.48 -8.67
CA GLY A 45 18.81 -1.83 -9.95
C GLY A 45 17.60 -1.75 -10.89
N VAL A 46 16.39 -1.99 -10.37
CA VAL A 46 15.14 -1.90 -11.14
C VAL A 46 14.73 -0.43 -11.22
N THR A 47 14.58 0.09 -12.44
CA THR A 47 14.25 1.50 -12.66
C THR A 47 12.76 1.75 -12.90
N GLU A 48 12.00 0.72 -13.30
CA GLU A 48 10.59 0.84 -13.62
C GLU A 48 9.85 -0.47 -13.30
N LEU A 49 8.63 -0.37 -12.77
CA LEU A 49 7.75 -1.52 -12.56
C LEU A 49 7.13 -2.00 -13.88
N PRO A 50 6.75 -3.29 -13.99
CA PRO A 50 6.05 -3.81 -15.15
C PRO A 50 4.85 -2.94 -15.54
N GLY A 51 4.69 -2.67 -16.83
CA GLY A 51 3.60 -1.83 -17.33
C GLY A 51 3.68 -0.35 -16.95
N LYS A 52 4.86 0.15 -16.56
CA LYS A 52 5.08 1.55 -16.13
C LYS A 52 4.23 1.95 -14.94
N GLN A 53 3.91 0.95 -14.11
CA GLN A 53 3.08 1.13 -12.95
C GLN A 53 3.80 2.02 -11.91
N LYS A 54 3.03 2.90 -11.25
CA LYS A 54 3.56 3.67 -10.12
C LYS A 54 3.62 2.80 -8.86
N GLU A 55 4.65 3.00 -8.06
CA GLU A 55 4.96 2.24 -6.85
C GLU A 55 3.81 2.30 -5.83
N ILE A 56 3.12 3.44 -5.76
CA ILE A 56 1.94 3.62 -4.92
C ILE A 56 0.79 2.68 -5.32
N VAL A 57 0.64 2.38 -6.60
CA VAL A 57 -0.40 1.45 -7.08
C VAL A 57 -0.06 0.04 -6.64
N LEU A 58 1.22 -0.34 -6.71
CA LEU A 58 1.69 -1.63 -6.19
C LEU A 58 1.46 -1.73 -4.67
N ALA A 59 1.76 -0.68 -3.90
CA ALA A 59 1.48 -0.65 -2.46
C ALA A 59 -0.01 -0.85 -2.15
N CYS A 60 -0.91 -0.18 -2.88
CA CYS A 60 -2.35 -0.38 -2.74
C CYS A 60 -2.79 -1.81 -3.08
N GLN A 61 -2.21 -2.42 -4.13
CA GLN A 61 -2.48 -3.80 -4.50
C GLN A 61 -2.00 -4.79 -3.43
N GLU A 62 -0.83 -4.55 -2.83
CA GLU A 62 -0.31 -5.40 -1.75
C GLU A 62 -1.17 -5.33 -0.49
N ILE A 63 -1.70 -4.16 -0.13
CA ILE A 63 -2.69 -4.01 0.94
C ILE A 63 -3.94 -4.83 0.61
N MET A 64 -4.50 -4.68 -0.61
CA MET A 64 -5.67 -5.46 -1.02
C MET A 64 -5.45 -6.97 -0.97
N ASN A 65 -4.24 -7.41 -1.31
CA ASN A 65 -3.84 -8.81 -1.26
C ASN A 65 -3.51 -9.31 0.16
N GLY A 66 -3.58 -8.45 1.18
CA GLY A 66 -3.29 -8.79 2.58
C GLY A 66 -1.81 -9.03 2.86
N LYS A 67 -0.90 -8.50 2.03
CA LYS A 67 0.56 -8.63 2.21
C LYS A 67 1.13 -7.61 3.19
N VAL A 68 0.32 -6.66 3.64
CA VAL A 68 0.72 -5.56 4.54
C VAL A 68 -0.11 -5.63 5.81
N THR A 69 0.57 -5.61 6.96
CA THR A 69 -0.05 -5.58 8.30
C THR A 69 0.36 -4.32 9.03
N ILE A 70 -0.54 -3.75 9.83
CA ILE A 70 -0.23 -2.63 10.73
C ILE A 70 0.08 -3.19 12.12
N ALA A 71 1.21 -2.77 12.70
CA ALA A 71 1.45 -2.88 14.12
C ALA A 71 1.21 -1.50 14.77
N ARG A 72 0.44 -1.48 15.86
CA ARG A 72 0.22 -0.30 16.72
C ARG A 72 0.95 -0.61 18.02
N ASP A 73 1.92 0.23 18.39
CA ASP A 73 2.58 0.19 19.70
C ASP A 73 1.69 0.84 20.77
#